data_AF-A0A955KNW3-F1
#
_entry.id   AF-A0A955KNW3-F1
#
_cell.length_a   1.000
_cell.length_b   1.000
_cell.length_c   1.000
_cell.angle_alpha   90.00
_cell.angle_beta   90.00
_cell.angle_gamma   90.00
#
_symmetry.space_group_name_H-M   'P 1'
#
loop_
_entity.id
_entity.type
_entity.pdbx_description
1 polymer ?
#
loop_
_entity_poly.entity_id
_entity_poly.type
_entity_poly.pdbx_seq_one_letter_code
_entity_poly.pdbx_strand_id
1 'polypeptide(L)'
;MTPEEAKGMLIEMIGSEAVYHPDKERALYVRDWTGAVFTGKGQDKVKAMKPGHKDEKGNYSEESLLTIYRPRETEIEKDQLIRLHNPFTCVPAGAVASTFDKVRRTDGIEEAIIVEGKEEEIAADLKDFYGGMSLKDWCFEAQQMAAFSDPNSFAVFEFEPIYSPAGATIGVNTYPVIFNSADVANFKYKHGKLYWFLGEHTRYEIHNQEQVKLSTFYFYAKGFGWCFREVYDVRAMIEMDEEIVVIEVENNKPRIFAVSFKDMMTTAIPVARVGGAYPDPETHGETRIGPLHFAEHQFHDLIRDKSLVDVLHVLHAYLQKYAYAPECTYEDPNLSRCDEGYLHDVENGTDH
;
A
#
# COMPACT_ATOMS: atom_id res chain seq x y z
N MET A 1 -19.14 8.07 -25.31
CA MET A 1 -18.77 6.65 -25.30
C MET A 1 -20.03 5.89 -25.00
N THR A 2 -20.49 5.08 -25.94
CA THR A 2 -21.63 4.18 -25.73
C THR A 2 -21.17 2.92 -24.97
N PRO A 3 -22.10 2.15 -24.36
CA PRO A 3 -21.78 0.89 -23.73
C PRO A 3 -21.04 -0.10 -24.64
N GLU A 4 -21.41 -0.16 -25.92
CA GLU A 4 -20.87 -1.09 -26.92
C GLU A 4 -19.47 -0.66 -27.37
N GLU A 5 -19.24 0.64 -27.56
CA GLU A 5 -17.90 1.20 -27.79
C GLU A 5 -16.96 0.87 -26.63
N ALA A 6 -17.45 1.01 -25.38
CA ALA A 6 -16.68 0.68 -24.19
C ALA A 6 -16.39 -0.83 -24.10
N LYS A 7 -17.38 -1.70 -24.37
CA LYS A 7 -17.20 -3.15 -24.38
C LYS A 7 -16.14 -3.56 -25.41
N GLY A 8 -16.18 -3.01 -26.62
CA GLY A 8 -15.18 -3.25 -27.67
C GLY A 8 -13.79 -2.79 -27.28
N MET A 9 -13.67 -1.57 -26.73
CA MET A 9 -12.40 -1.03 -26.21
C MET A 9 -11.82 -1.91 -25.11
N LEU A 10 -12.65 -2.43 -24.19
CA LEU A 10 -12.19 -3.33 -23.13
C LEU A 10 -11.67 -4.66 -23.67
N ILE A 11 -12.38 -5.26 -24.63
CA ILE A 11 -11.94 -6.50 -25.28
C ILE A 11 -10.57 -6.30 -25.94
N GLU A 12 -10.38 -5.18 -26.64
CA GLU A 12 -9.10 -4.83 -27.26
C GLU A 12 -7.99 -4.61 -26.22
N MET A 13 -8.27 -3.89 -25.12
CA MET A 13 -7.32 -3.64 -24.04
C MET A 13 -6.91 -4.94 -23.31
N ILE A 14 -7.86 -5.84 -23.06
CA ILE A 14 -7.60 -7.13 -22.42
C ILE A 14 -6.82 -8.06 -23.37
N GLY A 15 -7.18 -8.09 -24.66
CA GLY A 15 -6.55 -8.97 -25.65
C GLY A 15 -5.13 -8.57 -26.04
N SER A 16 -4.83 -7.27 -26.04
CA SER A 16 -3.51 -6.73 -26.38
C SER A 16 -2.52 -6.70 -25.20
N GLU A 17 -2.94 -7.13 -24.00
CA GLU A 17 -2.24 -6.87 -22.74
C GLU A 17 -1.85 -5.38 -22.53
N ALA A 18 -2.44 -4.45 -23.29
CA ALA A 18 -2.20 -3.01 -23.21
C ALA A 18 -2.92 -2.38 -22.01
N VAL A 19 -2.91 -3.10 -20.88
CA VAL A 19 -3.31 -2.57 -19.58
C VAL A 19 -2.17 -1.68 -19.10
N TYR A 20 -2.26 -0.40 -19.48
CA TYR A 20 -1.35 0.62 -19.00
C TYR A 20 -1.50 0.77 -17.49
N HIS A 21 -0.61 0.16 -16.72
CA HIS A 21 -0.46 0.44 -15.31
C HIS A 21 0.34 1.74 -15.17
N PRO A 22 -0.27 2.89 -14.82
CA PRO A 22 0.47 4.11 -14.53
C PRO A 22 1.35 3.85 -13.31
N ASP A 23 2.62 3.54 -13.55
CA ASP A 23 3.67 3.33 -12.56
C ASP A 23 3.31 2.45 -11.36
N LYS A 24 3.32 1.13 -11.55
CA LYS A 24 3.43 0.16 -10.43
C LYS A 24 4.56 0.52 -9.46
N GLU A 25 5.63 1.14 -9.96
CA GLU A 25 6.77 1.51 -9.15
C GLU A 25 6.46 2.66 -8.19
N ARG A 26 5.70 3.69 -8.57
CA ARG A 26 5.60 4.94 -7.77
C ARG A 26 4.43 4.99 -6.78
N ALA A 27 3.34 4.31 -7.07
CA ALA A 27 2.12 4.43 -6.26
C ALA A 27 2.23 3.78 -4.86
N LEU A 28 3.26 2.98 -4.61
CA LEU A 28 3.39 2.15 -3.41
C LEU A 28 4.55 2.55 -2.49
N TYR A 29 5.37 3.55 -2.87
CA TYR A 29 6.54 3.96 -2.08
C TYR A 29 6.18 4.41 -0.65
N VAL A 30 5.01 5.01 -0.40
CA VAL A 30 4.70 5.62 0.91
C VAL A 30 4.25 4.57 1.96
N ARG A 31 3.84 3.37 1.52
CA ARG A 31 3.25 2.35 2.40
C ARG A 31 4.21 1.87 3.49
N ASP A 32 5.51 1.82 3.19
CA ASP A 32 6.54 1.31 4.11
C ASP A 32 7.06 2.36 5.11
N TRP A 33 6.71 3.63 4.94
CA TRP A 33 7.32 4.75 5.67
C TRP A 33 6.70 4.98 7.03
N THR A 34 5.45 4.55 7.16
CA THR A 34 4.63 4.76 8.35
C THR A 34 4.78 3.63 9.36
N GLY A 35 5.47 2.53 9.03
CA GLY A 35 5.58 1.34 9.89
C GLY A 35 4.22 0.76 10.30
N ALA A 36 3.13 1.16 9.63
CA ALA A 36 1.77 0.81 10.01
C ALA A 36 1.42 -0.58 9.46
N VAL A 37 1.96 -1.61 10.11
CA VAL A 37 1.33 -2.93 10.11
C VAL A 37 0.03 -2.79 10.91
N PHE A 38 -1.07 -2.44 10.22
CA PHE A 38 -2.39 -2.76 10.76
C PHE A 38 -2.47 -4.28 10.83
N THR A 39 -2.26 -4.81 12.03
CA THR A 39 -2.20 -6.24 12.33
C THR A 39 -3.59 -6.87 12.22
N GLY A 40 -4.02 -7.12 10.99
CA GLY A 40 -4.94 -8.23 10.71
C GLY A 40 -4.17 -9.53 10.91
N LYS A 41 -4.51 -10.30 11.96
CA LYS A 41 -3.88 -11.58 12.27
C LYS A 41 -3.98 -12.54 11.08
N GLY A 42 -2.85 -12.74 10.40
CA GLY A 42 -2.67 -13.74 9.37
C GLY A 42 -1.18 -13.90 9.11
N GLN A 43 -0.49 -14.61 10.02
CA GLN A 43 0.90 -15.01 9.80
C GLN A 43 0.92 -16.13 8.74
N ASP A 44 1.07 -15.75 7.48
CA ASP A 44 1.58 -16.66 6.46
C ASP A 44 3.03 -16.32 6.15
N LYS A 45 3.85 -17.38 6.12
CA LYS A 45 5.30 -17.35 5.99
C LYS A 45 5.72 -16.64 4.70
N VAL A 46 6.10 -15.37 4.80
CA VAL A 46 6.80 -14.65 3.74
C VAL A 46 8.16 -15.34 3.55
N LYS A 47 8.36 -15.95 2.38
CA LYS A 47 9.68 -16.43 1.96
C LYS A 47 10.61 -15.21 1.90
N ALA A 48 11.73 -15.27 2.62
CA ALA A 48 12.75 -14.23 2.61
C ALA A 48 13.12 -13.83 1.17
N MET A 49 12.85 -12.58 0.82
CA MET A 49 13.28 -11.99 -0.45
C MET A 49 14.80 -11.81 -0.43
N LYS A 50 15.43 -12.02 -1.58
CA LYS A 50 16.86 -11.74 -1.72
C LYS A 50 17.10 -10.22 -1.62
N PRO A 51 18.19 -9.78 -0.99
CA PRO A 51 18.50 -8.36 -0.86
C PRO A 51 18.68 -7.69 -2.23
N GLY A 52 18.03 -6.53 -2.39
CA GLY A 52 17.98 -5.78 -3.64
C GLY A 52 16.88 -6.21 -4.63
N HIS A 53 16.00 -7.16 -4.27
CA HIS A 53 14.81 -7.44 -5.07
C HIS A 53 13.70 -6.42 -4.77
N LYS A 54 13.22 -5.82 -5.86
CA LYS A 54 11.86 -5.31 -5.91
C LYS A 54 10.90 -6.49 -5.67
N ASP A 55 9.83 -6.31 -4.90
CA ASP A 55 8.81 -7.35 -4.80
C ASP A 55 8.20 -7.68 -6.18
N GLU A 56 7.33 -8.69 -6.27
CA GLU A 56 6.64 -9.03 -7.53
C GLU A 56 5.87 -7.86 -8.17
N LYS A 57 5.74 -6.74 -7.44
CA LYS A 57 5.04 -5.51 -7.81
C LYS A 57 5.97 -4.33 -8.07
N GLY A 58 7.29 -4.48 -7.95
CA GLY A 58 8.24 -3.40 -8.21
C GLY A 58 8.70 -2.60 -6.98
N ASN A 59 8.29 -3.00 -5.75
CA ASN A 59 8.47 -2.22 -4.53
C ASN A 59 9.79 -2.51 -3.82
N TYR A 60 10.39 -1.46 -3.26
CA TYR A 60 11.44 -1.59 -2.27
C TYR A 60 10.81 -1.67 -0.87
N SER A 61 10.79 -2.85 -0.25
CA SER A 61 10.51 -2.96 1.18
C SER A 61 11.50 -2.13 2.00
N GLU A 62 11.14 -1.71 3.22
CA GLU A 62 12.10 -1.09 4.14
C GLU A 62 13.36 -1.96 4.28
N GLU A 63 13.19 -3.29 4.37
CA GLU A 63 14.28 -4.26 4.36
C GLU A 63 15.16 -4.16 3.11
N SER A 64 14.57 -3.96 1.94
CA SER A 64 15.33 -3.77 0.71
C SER A 64 16.09 -2.44 0.71
N LEU A 65 15.50 -1.35 1.23
CA LEU A 65 16.17 -0.04 1.36
C LEU A 65 17.40 -0.17 2.26
N LEU A 66 17.29 -0.88 3.38
CA LEU A 66 18.42 -1.18 4.27
C LEU A 66 19.59 -1.83 3.52
N THR A 67 19.30 -2.76 2.61
CA THR A 67 20.32 -3.52 1.88
C THR A 67 20.91 -2.78 0.67
N ILE A 68 20.18 -1.84 0.07
CA ILE A 68 20.61 -1.10 -1.14
C ILE A 68 21.79 -0.17 -0.84
N TYR A 69 21.83 0.43 0.35
CA TYR A 69 22.91 1.35 0.70
C TYR A 69 24.26 0.64 0.86
N ARG A 70 24.28 -0.69 1.00
CA ARG A 70 25.49 -1.47 1.31
C ARG A 70 25.58 -2.77 0.50
N PRO A 71 25.84 -2.69 -0.82
CA PRO A 71 25.87 -3.86 -1.70
C PRO A 71 27.03 -4.82 -1.41
N ARG A 72 28.05 -4.37 -0.65
CA ARG A 72 29.24 -5.16 -0.31
C ARG A 72 29.11 -5.98 0.98
N GLU A 73 28.04 -5.79 1.74
CA GLU A 73 27.77 -6.60 2.93
C GLU A 73 27.39 -8.03 2.52
N THR A 74 27.81 -8.99 3.33
CA THR A 74 27.43 -10.39 3.21
C THR A 74 25.95 -10.57 3.53
N GLU A 75 25.34 -11.66 3.06
CA GLU A 75 23.92 -11.96 3.35
C GLU A 75 23.63 -12.05 4.85
N ILE A 76 24.59 -12.58 5.63
CA ILE A 76 24.47 -12.67 7.10
C ILE A 76 24.44 -11.27 7.74
N GLU A 77 25.28 -10.34 7.26
CA GLU A 77 25.31 -8.96 7.75
C GLU A 77 24.01 -8.22 7.39
N LYS A 78 23.46 -8.47 6.20
CA LYS A 78 22.18 -7.92 5.77
C LYS A 78 21.01 -8.45 6.61
N ASP A 79 20.95 -9.76 6.85
CA ASP A 79 19.95 -10.37 7.73
C ASP A 79 20.04 -9.80 9.16
N GLN A 80 21.27 -9.57 9.62
CA GLN A 80 21.52 -8.96 10.92
C GLN A 80 21.06 -7.50 10.97
N LEU A 81 21.29 -6.72 9.91
CA LEU A 81 20.81 -5.35 9.77
C LEU A 81 19.28 -5.29 9.84
N ILE A 82 18.59 -6.11 9.04
CA ILE A 82 17.12 -6.22 9.01
C ILE A 82 16.59 -6.59 10.40
N ARG A 83 17.20 -7.57 11.07
CA ARG A 83 16.77 -8.03 12.39
C ARG A 83 16.94 -6.98 13.49
N LEU A 84 17.98 -6.15 13.41
CA LEU A 84 18.33 -5.19 14.46
C LEU A 84 17.71 -3.81 14.24
N HIS A 85 17.41 -3.46 12.99
CA HIS A 85 16.85 -2.15 12.64
C HIS A 85 15.45 -1.98 13.25
N ASN A 86 15.25 -0.86 13.93
CA ASN A 86 13.94 -0.44 14.38
C ASN A 86 13.58 0.90 13.73
N PRO A 87 12.51 0.97 12.90
CA PRO A 87 12.15 2.19 12.17
C PRO A 87 11.82 3.34 13.11
N PHE A 88 12.60 4.42 13.02
CA PHE A 88 12.31 5.67 13.72
C PHE A 88 11.47 6.64 12.87
N THR A 89 11.37 6.39 11.56
CA THR A 89 10.64 7.18 10.57
C THR A 89 9.14 7.29 10.86
N CYS A 90 8.57 6.32 11.56
CA CYS A 90 7.17 6.34 11.99
C CYS A 90 6.83 7.56 12.88
N VAL A 91 7.78 8.09 13.66
CA VAL A 91 7.56 9.24 14.55
C VAL A 91 7.31 10.55 13.78
N PRO A 92 8.21 11.02 12.90
CA PRO A 92 7.95 12.22 12.11
C PRO A 92 6.78 12.02 11.13
N ALA A 93 6.61 10.82 10.53
CA ALA A 93 5.47 10.51 9.68
C ALA A 93 4.13 10.62 10.45
N GLY A 94 4.09 10.07 11.66
CA GLY A 94 2.93 10.13 12.54
C GLY A 94 2.57 11.55 12.99
N ALA A 95 3.56 12.41 13.19
CA ALA A 95 3.32 13.83 13.49
C ALA A 95 2.58 14.54 12.34
N VAL A 96 2.98 14.28 11.08
CA VAL A 96 2.29 14.80 9.90
C VAL A 96 0.88 14.22 9.78
N ALA A 97 0.73 12.90 9.94
CA ALA A 97 -0.57 12.22 9.90
C ALA A 97 -1.54 12.77 10.95
N SER A 98 -1.07 13.05 12.17
CA SER A 98 -1.89 13.64 13.25
C SER A 98 -2.43 15.04 12.92
N THR A 99 -1.81 15.75 11.97
CA THR A 99 -2.31 17.05 11.50
C THR A 99 -3.55 16.87 10.63
N PHE A 100 -3.62 15.79 9.84
CA PHE A 100 -4.82 15.43 9.09
C PHE A 100 -5.97 15.02 10.03
N ASP A 101 -5.68 14.30 11.12
CA ASP A 101 -6.69 13.97 12.14
C ASP A 101 -7.31 15.21 12.78
N LYS A 102 -6.53 16.27 12.96
CA LYS A 102 -7.04 17.54 13.50
C LYS A 102 -8.04 18.20 12.57
N VAL A 103 -7.85 18.08 11.24
CA VAL A 103 -8.80 18.62 10.25
C VAL A 103 -10.17 17.97 10.43
N ARG A 104 -10.24 16.65 10.64
CA ARG A 104 -11.49 15.92 10.91
C ARG A 104 -12.24 16.45 12.14
N ARG A 105 -11.52 16.96 13.14
CA ARG A 105 -12.08 17.48 14.42
C ARG A 105 -12.41 18.98 14.37
N THR A 106 -12.31 19.62 13.21
CA THR A 106 -12.59 21.05 13.11
C THR A 106 -14.09 21.29 13.22
N ASP A 107 -14.50 22.10 14.18
CA ASP A 107 -15.88 22.54 14.35
C ASP A 107 -16.30 23.50 13.22
N GLY A 108 -17.60 23.55 12.92
CA GLY A 108 -18.16 24.48 11.93
C GLY A 108 -18.19 23.98 10.48
N ILE A 109 -18.05 22.67 10.27
CA ILE A 109 -18.33 22.06 8.96
C ILE A 109 -19.85 22.04 8.76
N GLU A 110 -20.34 22.85 7.82
CA GLU A 110 -21.74 22.80 7.38
C GLU A 110 -21.90 21.67 6.34
N GLU A 111 -22.69 20.66 6.68
CA GLU A 111 -23.10 19.61 5.76
C GLU A 111 -24.49 19.92 5.22
N ALA A 112 -24.60 20.03 3.89
CA ALA A 112 -25.87 20.17 3.21
C ALA A 112 -26.11 18.95 2.32
N ILE A 113 -27.10 18.14 2.68
CA ILE A 113 -27.59 17.05 1.85
C ILE A 113 -28.79 17.61 1.09
N ILE A 114 -28.63 17.80 -0.22
CA ILE A 114 -29.69 18.31 -1.09
C ILE A 114 -30.26 17.11 -1.85
N VAL A 115 -31.45 16.68 -1.45
CA VAL A 115 -32.14 15.54 -2.06
C VAL A 115 -33.59 15.94 -2.33
N GLU A 116 -34.09 15.59 -3.51
CA GLU A 116 -35.50 15.78 -3.85
C GLU A 116 -36.33 14.59 -3.32
N GLY A 117 -36.85 14.71 -2.10
CA GLY A 117 -37.67 13.68 -1.44
C GLY A 117 -36.86 12.51 -0.86
N LYS A 118 -37.45 11.76 0.08
CA LYS A 118 -36.75 10.69 0.86
C LYS A 118 -35.53 11.17 1.66
N GLU A 119 -35.51 12.44 2.04
CA GLU A 119 -34.39 13.06 2.80
C GLU A 119 -34.06 12.30 4.08
N GLU A 120 -35.06 11.88 4.85
CA GLU A 120 -34.86 11.17 6.13
C GLU A 120 -34.26 9.76 5.94
N GLU A 121 -34.68 9.04 4.89
CA GLU A 121 -34.19 7.70 4.55
C GLU A 121 -32.71 7.78 4.15
N ILE A 122 -32.38 8.69 3.23
CA ILE A 122 -31.00 8.90 2.78
C ILE A 122 -30.13 9.43 3.92
N ALA A 123 -30.64 10.32 4.77
CA ALA A 123 -29.89 10.80 5.92
C ALA A 123 -29.63 9.69 6.95
N ALA A 124 -30.50 8.68 7.07
CA ALA A 124 -30.24 7.51 7.90
C ALA A 124 -29.16 6.62 7.29
N ASP A 125 -29.24 6.33 5.99
CA ASP A 125 -28.25 5.53 5.27
C ASP A 125 -26.86 6.19 5.29
N LEU A 126 -26.79 7.52 5.18
CA LEU A 126 -25.53 8.26 5.25
C LEU A 126 -24.91 8.29 6.66
N LYS A 127 -25.70 8.07 7.72
CA LYS A 127 -25.19 7.98 9.10
C LYS A 127 -24.62 6.60 9.41
N ASP A 128 -25.13 5.55 8.80
CA ASP A 128 -24.65 4.17 8.91
C ASP A 128 -24.24 3.64 7.53
N PHE A 129 -23.29 4.34 6.91
CA PHE A 129 -22.90 4.11 5.52
C PHE A 129 -22.05 2.85 5.36
N TYR A 130 -21.06 2.66 6.25
CA TYR A 130 -20.18 1.49 6.19
C TYR A 130 -19.67 1.09 7.57
N GLY A 131 -20.04 -0.11 8.03
CA GLY A 131 -19.52 -0.69 9.27
C GLY A 131 -19.83 0.14 10.53
N GLY A 132 -21.00 0.80 10.60
CA GLY A 132 -21.35 1.67 11.73
C GLY A 132 -20.83 3.11 11.61
N MET A 133 -20.14 3.45 10.51
CA MET A 133 -19.58 4.78 10.28
C MET A 133 -20.43 5.60 9.33
N SER A 134 -20.50 6.91 9.58
CA SER A 134 -21.09 7.86 8.65
C SER A 134 -20.30 7.95 7.34
N LEU A 135 -20.93 8.35 6.24
CA LEU A 135 -20.25 8.56 4.95
C LEU A 135 -19.07 9.53 5.12
N LYS A 136 -19.28 10.61 5.88
CA LYS A 136 -18.24 11.61 6.14
C LYS A 136 -17.05 11.00 6.86
N ASP A 137 -17.28 10.29 7.96
CA ASP A 137 -16.22 9.65 8.73
C ASP A 137 -15.46 8.64 7.88
N TRP A 138 -16.18 7.83 7.11
CA TRP A 138 -15.59 6.89 6.17
C TRP A 138 -14.75 7.60 5.11
N CYS A 139 -15.24 8.70 4.51
CA CYS A 139 -14.48 9.48 3.53
C CYS A 139 -13.17 10.03 4.12
N PHE A 140 -13.20 10.55 5.35
CA PHE A 140 -11.99 11.03 6.03
C PHE A 140 -10.98 9.90 6.27
N GLU A 141 -11.45 8.76 6.79
CA GLU A 141 -10.59 7.61 7.07
C GLU A 141 -10.01 7.01 5.78
N ALA A 142 -10.84 6.82 4.75
CA ALA A 142 -10.40 6.32 3.46
C ALA A 142 -9.39 7.28 2.80
N GLN A 143 -9.65 8.59 2.81
CA GLN A 143 -8.74 9.58 2.25
C GLN A 143 -7.41 9.62 3.01
N GLN A 144 -7.44 9.62 4.34
CA GLN A 144 -6.23 9.66 5.14
C GLN A 144 -5.40 8.38 4.95
N MET A 145 -6.03 7.22 5.03
CA MET A 145 -5.36 5.95 4.78
C MET A 145 -4.72 5.97 3.39
N ALA A 146 -5.49 6.26 2.35
CA ALA A 146 -5.01 6.31 0.98
C ALA A 146 -3.90 7.35 0.77
N ALA A 147 -4.01 8.56 1.33
CA ALA A 147 -3.01 9.61 1.17
C ALA A 147 -1.61 9.20 1.67
N PHE A 148 -1.54 8.40 2.74
CA PHE A 148 -0.29 7.93 3.32
C PHE A 148 0.13 6.53 2.85
N SER A 149 -0.78 5.68 2.40
CA SER A 149 -0.42 4.31 1.97
C SER A 149 -0.38 4.11 0.46
N ASP A 150 -1.36 4.69 -0.26
CA ASP A 150 -1.50 4.54 -1.71
C ASP A 150 -2.15 5.78 -2.33
N PRO A 151 -1.34 6.80 -2.68
CA PRO A 151 -1.81 8.06 -3.23
C PRO A 151 -2.62 7.94 -4.52
N ASN A 152 -2.55 6.81 -5.23
CA ASN A 152 -3.21 6.60 -6.51
C ASN A 152 -4.35 5.56 -6.43
N SER A 153 -4.83 5.27 -5.23
CA SER A 153 -6.02 4.45 -5.01
C SER A 153 -7.33 5.18 -5.33
N PHE A 154 -8.33 4.40 -5.71
CA PHE A 154 -9.67 4.86 -6.06
C PHE A 154 -10.71 4.14 -5.19
N ALA A 155 -11.75 4.86 -4.78
CA ALA A 155 -12.95 4.25 -4.22
C ALA A 155 -14.03 4.20 -5.30
N VAL A 156 -14.63 3.03 -5.45
CA VAL A 156 -15.80 2.77 -6.27
C VAL A 156 -16.98 2.56 -5.34
N PHE A 157 -18.08 3.26 -5.59
CA PHE A 157 -19.32 3.09 -4.86
C PHE A 157 -20.22 2.12 -5.63
N GLU A 158 -20.19 0.86 -5.21
CA GLU A 158 -21.03 -0.19 -5.75
C GLU A 158 -22.39 -0.18 -5.08
N PHE A 159 -23.36 -0.81 -5.74
CA PHE A 159 -24.69 -0.92 -5.20
C PHE A 159 -25.31 -2.28 -5.48
N GLU A 160 -26.08 -2.76 -4.50
CA GLU A 160 -26.83 -4.00 -4.55
C GLU A 160 -28.33 -3.70 -4.41
N PRO A 161 -29.16 -4.06 -5.40
CA PRO A 161 -30.60 -3.91 -5.28
C PRO A 161 -31.15 -4.85 -4.21
N ILE A 162 -31.99 -4.30 -3.34
CA ILE A 162 -32.73 -5.06 -2.33
C ILE A 162 -34.08 -5.42 -2.93
N TYR A 163 -34.37 -6.72 -3.02
CA TYR A 163 -35.62 -7.23 -3.59
C TYR A 163 -36.61 -7.59 -2.50
N SER A 164 -37.88 -7.26 -2.72
CA SER A 164 -39.00 -7.81 -1.96
C SER A 164 -39.18 -9.30 -2.23
N PRO A 165 -39.92 -10.04 -1.38
CA PRO A 165 -40.29 -11.43 -1.67
C PRO A 165 -41.05 -11.61 -3.00
N ALA A 166 -41.65 -10.55 -3.53
CA ALA A 166 -42.33 -10.53 -4.82
C ALA A 166 -41.39 -10.24 -6.02
N GLY A 167 -40.10 -10.04 -5.78
CA GLY A 167 -39.09 -9.76 -6.81
C GLY A 167 -38.99 -8.29 -7.24
N ALA A 168 -39.80 -7.39 -6.68
CA ALA A 168 -39.68 -5.95 -6.94
C ALA A 168 -38.54 -5.33 -6.12
N THR A 169 -37.74 -4.46 -6.74
CA THR A 169 -36.71 -3.68 -6.04
C THR A 169 -37.37 -2.70 -5.06
N ILE A 170 -37.07 -2.86 -3.78
CA ILE A 170 -37.61 -2.04 -2.67
C ILE A 170 -36.60 -1.03 -2.14
N GLY A 171 -35.32 -1.23 -2.43
CA GLY A 171 -34.24 -0.35 -1.99
C GLY A 171 -32.93 -0.70 -2.67
N VAL A 172 -31.88 0.02 -2.32
CA VAL A 172 -30.54 -0.18 -2.84
C VAL A 172 -29.57 -0.05 -1.68
N ASN A 173 -28.72 -1.05 -1.49
CA ASN A 173 -27.61 -0.98 -0.55
C ASN A 173 -26.38 -0.46 -1.28
N THR A 174 -25.81 0.66 -0.84
CA THR A 174 -24.59 1.24 -1.45
C THR A 174 -23.41 0.94 -0.55
N TYR A 175 -22.30 0.49 -1.12
CA TYR A 175 -21.09 0.21 -0.36
C TYR A 175 -19.83 0.61 -1.13
N PRO A 176 -18.77 1.04 -0.44
CA PRO A 176 -17.52 1.39 -1.06
C PRO A 176 -16.64 0.15 -1.30
N VAL A 177 -15.91 0.16 -2.41
CA VAL A 177 -14.85 -0.78 -2.75
C VAL A 177 -13.59 0.03 -3.08
N ILE A 178 -12.49 -0.23 -2.38
CA ILE A 178 -11.21 0.46 -2.62
C ILE A 178 -10.37 -0.38 -3.58
N PHE A 179 -10.03 0.23 -4.72
CA PHE A 179 -9.04 -0.27 -5.65
C PHE A 179 -7.70 0.40 -5.33
N ASN A 180 -6.74 -0.41 -4.88
CA ASN A 180 -5.35 0.05 -4.77
C ASN A 180 -4.82 0.35 -6.17
N SER A 181 -3.82 1.22 -6.27
CA SER A 181 -3.12 1.52 -7.52
C SER A 181 -2.65 0.28 -8.28
N ALA A 182 -2.23 -0.77 -7.57
CA ALA A 182 -1.86 -2.06 -8.16
C ALA A 182 -3.03 -2.79 -8.85
N ASP A 183 -4.25 -2.57 -8.35
CA ASP A 183 -5.52 -3.11 -8.87
C ASP A 183 -6.16 -2.14 -9.88
N VAL A 184 -5.55 -0.99 -10.15
CA VAL A 184 -6.01 -0.04 -11.17
C VAL A 184 -5.33 -0.37 -12.48
N ALA A 185 -6.12 -0.91 -13.40
CA ALA A 185 -5.67 -1.32 -14.72
C ALA A 185 -5.50 -0.12 -15.65
N ASN A 186 -6.44 0.83 -15.67
CA ASN A 186 -6.31 2.08 -16.42
C ASN A 186 -7.38 3.10 -15.98
N PHE A 187 -7.21 4.38 -16.30
CA PHE A 187 -8.24 5.41 -16.12
C PHE A 187 -7.97 6.59 -17.05
N LYS A 188 -9.00 7.43 -17.27
CA LYS A 188 -8.84 8.65 -18.06
C LYS A 188 -9.54 9.83 -17.44
N TYR A 189 -8.84 10.96 -17.36
CA TYR A 189 -9.43 12.25 -17.06
C TYR A 189 -9.66 13.06 -18.34
N LYS A 190 -10.73 13.86 -18.35
CA LYS A 190 -10.99 14.88 -19.38
C LYS A 190 -11.39 16.17 -18.70
N HIS A 191 -10.60 17.22 -18.90
CA HIS A 191 -10.78 18.53 -18.24
C HIS A 191 -10.89 18.42 -16.71
N GLY A 192 -10.01 17.63 -16.09
CA GLY A 192 -9.97 17.43 -14.63
C GLY A 192 -11.10 16.57 -14.05
N LYS A 193 -12.03 16.06 -14.88
CA LYS A 193 -13.09 15.13 -14.46
C LYS A 193 -12.76 13.72 -14.93
N LEU A 194 -12.98 12.73 -14.07
CA LEU A 194 -12.84 11.33 -14.46
C LEU A 194 -13.84 11.03 -15.59
N TYR A 195 -13.35 10.42 -16.66
CA TYR A 195 -14.12 10.10 -17.86
C TYR A 195 -14.47 8.61 -17.93
N TRP A 196 -13.54 7.75 -17.52
CA TRP A 196 -13.77 6.34 -17.25
C TRP A 196 -12.68 5.78 -16.33
N PHE A 197 -12.98 4.64 -15.70
CA PHE A 197 -12.09 3.90 -14.82
C PHE A 197 -12.13 2.41 -15.18
N LEU A 198 -10.97 1.74 -15.10
CA LEU A 198 -10.82 0.30 -15.28
C LEU A 198 -9.99 -0.25 -14.10
N GLY A 199 -10.63 -1.06 -13.26
CA GLY A 199 -10.00 -1.82 -12.19
C GLY A 199 -9.86 -3.29 -12.56
N GLU A 200 -8.88 -3.97 -11.98
CA GLU A 200 -8.65 -5.41 -12.09
C GLU A 200 -8.47 -6.01 -10.70
N HIS A 201 -9.35 -6.95 -10.33
CA HIS A 201 -9.13 -7.80 -9.18
C HIS A 201 -8.68 -9.19 -9.61
N THR A 202 -7.53 -9.60 -9.08
CA THR A 202 -7.06 -10.98 -9.20
C THR A 202 -7.71 -11.84 -8.11
N ARG A 203 -8.22 -13.01 -8.49
CA ARG A 203 -8.59 -14.08 -7.56
C ARG A 203 -7.89 -15.38 -7.93
N TYR A 204 -7.81 -16.29 -6.97
CA TYR A 204 -7.26 -17.62 -7.19
C TYR A 204 -8.33 -18.66 -6.94
N GLU A 205 -8.51 -19.57 -7.89
CA GLU A 205 -9.43 -20.70 -7.77
C GLU A 205 -8.65 -22.01 -7.85
N ILE A 206 -9.10 -23.03 -7.11
CA ILE A 206 -8.50 -24.36 -7.16
C ILE A 206 -9.28 -25.17 -8.20
N HIS A 207 -8.61 -25.56 -9.28
CA HIS A 207 -9.17 -26.42 -10.30
C HIS A 207 -8.26 -27.64 -10.48
N ASN A 208 -8.82 -28.85 -10.36
CA ASN A 208 -8.06 -30.11 -10.46
C ASN A 208 -6.79 -30.14 -9.57
N GLN A 209 -6.85 -29.59 -8.36
CA GLN A 209 -5.73 -29.47 -7.41
C GLN A 209 -4.63 -28.46 -7.81
N GLU A 210 -4.80 -27.73 -8.91
CA GLU A 210 -3.93 -26.62 -9.30
C GLU A 210 -4.59 -25.28 -8.97
N GLN A 211 -3.78 -24.34 -8.47
CA GLN A 211 -4.24 -22.99 -8.19
C GLN A 211 -4.13 -22.16 -9.47
N VAL A 212 -5.27 -21.74 -10.01
CA VAL A 212 -5.35 -20.92 -11.22
C VAL A 212 -5.63 -19.48 -10.83
N LYS A 213 -4.84 -18.56 -11.40
CA LYS A 213 -5.03 -17.12 -11.26
C LYS A 213 -6.07 -16.66 -12.29
N LEU A 214 -7.12 -16.00 -11.84
CA LEU A 214 -8.19 -15.46 -12.67
C LEU A 214 -8.36 -13.96 -12.41
N SER A 215 -8.66 -13.18 -13.44
CA SER A 215 -8.87 -11.73 -13.34
C SER A 215 -10.35 -11.36 -13.44
N THR A 216 -10.76 -10.32 -12.72
CA THR A 216 -12.06 -9.68 -12.88
C THR A 216 -11.84 -8.20 -13.18
N PHE A 217 -12.27 -7.75 -14.35
CA PHE A 217 -12.15 -6.35 -14.75
C PHE A 217 -13.44 -5.61 -14.50
N TYR A 218 -13.35 -4.45 -13.87
CA TYR A 218 -14.46 -3.57 -13.58
C TYR A 218 -14.28 -2.26 -14.33
N PHE A 219 -15.17 -1.97 -15.25
CA PHE A 219 -15.17 -0.72 -15.99
C PHE A 219 -16.34 0.16 -15.57
N TYR A 220 -16.07 1.42 -15.27
CA TYR A 220 -17.11 2.41 -14.97
C TYR A 220 -16.95 3.62 -15.87
N ALA A 221 -18.07 4.04 -16.44
CA ALA A 221 -18.21 5.27 -17.19
C ALA A 221 -19.50 5.97 -16.76
N LYS A 222 -19.79 7.12 -17.39
CA LYS A 222 -20.99 7.88 -17.10
C LYS A 222 -22.25 7.08 -17.49
N GLY A 223 -23.06 6.70 -16.50
CA GLY A 223 -24.34 6.02 -16.70
C GLY A 223 -24.29 4.50 -16.78
N PHE A 224 -23.11 3.89 -16.85
CA PHE A 224 -23.01 2.45 -16.99
C PHE A 224 -21.67 1.91 -16.50
N GLY A 225 -21.64 0.59 -16.27
CA GLY A 225 -20.42 -0.16 -16.08
C GLY A 225 -20.47 -1.54 -16.72
N TRP A 226 -19.29 -2.14 -16.86
CA TRP A 226 -19.12 -3.51 -17.32
C TRP A 226 -18.29 -4.29 -16.30
N CYS A 227 -18.66 -5.54 -16.06
CA CYS A 227 -17.84 -6.48 -15.30
C CYS A 227 -17.44 -7.62 -16.22
N PHE A 228 -16.14 -7.87 -16.39
CA PHE A 228 -15.58 -8.99 -17.13
C PHE A 228 -14.93 -9.94 -16.14
N ARG A 229 -15.64 -11.01 -15.83
CA ARG A 229 -15.21 -12.01 -14.85
C ARG A 229 -14.60 -13.20 -15.58
N GLU A 230 -13.29 -13.37 -15.48
CA GLU A 230 -12.64 -14.53 -16.10
C GLU A 230 -13.15 -15.82 -15.44
N VAL A 231 -13.44 -16.82 -16.27
CA VAL A 231 -13.90 -18.14 -15.85
C VAL A 231 -13.01 -19.20 -16.48
N TYR A 232 -12.68 -20.22 -15.69
CA TYR A 232 -11.83 -21.32 -16.15
C TYR A 232 -12.54 -22.24 -17.16
N ASP A 233 -13.84 -22.50 -16.93
CA ASP A 233 -14.68 -23.34 -17.77
C ASP A 233 -16.04 -22.65 -17.97
N VAL A 234 -16.58 -22.72 -19.19
CA VAL A 234 -17.92 -22.23 -19.55
C VAL A 234 -19.01 -22.92 -18.72
N ARG A 235 -18.72 -24.10 -18.16
CA ARG A 235 -19.61 -24.82 -17.24
C ARG A 235 -19.66 -24.24 -15.83
N ALA A 236 -18.83 -23.25 -15.51
CA ALA A 236 -18.93 -22.51 -14.26
C ALA A 236 -20.33 -21.88 -14.13
N MET A 237 -20.79 -21.62 -12.90
CA MET A 237 -22.07 -20.94 -12.70
C MET A 237 -22.01 -19.54 -13.32
N ILE A 238 -22.72 -19.39 -14.43
CA ILE A 238 -23.00 -18.12 -15.10
C ILE A 238 -24.24 -17.55 -14.43
N GLU A 239 -24.19 -16.29 -14.00
CA GLU A 239 -25.36 -15.60 -13.48
C GLU A 239 -26.36 -15.31 -14.61
N MET A 240 -27.65 -15.13 -14.29
CA MET A 240 -28.70 -15.04 -15.31
C MET A 240 -28.53 -13.89 -16.33
N ASP A 241 -27.71 -12.88 -16.02
CA ASP A 241 -27.49 -11.68 -16.83
C ASP A 241 -26.07 -11.57 -17.43
N GLU A 242 -25.31 -12.67 -17.41
CA GLU A 242 -23.95 -12.72 -17.95
C GLU A 242 -23.88 -13.31 -19.37
N GLU A 243 -23.14 -12.65 -20.26
CA GLU A 243 -22.80 -13.11 -21.60
C GLU A 243 -21.39 -13.73 -21.62
N ILE A 244 -21.20 -14.85 -22.30
CA ILE A 244 -19.86 -15.43 -22.48
C ILE A 244 -19.14 -14.79 -23.65
N VAL A 245 -17.97 -14.21 -23.38
CA VAL A 245 -17.06 -13.64 -24.38
C VAL A 245 -15.72 -14.36 -24.29
N VAL A 246 -15.24 -14.86 -25.42
CA VAL A 246 -13.90 -15.44 -25.55
C VAL A 246 -12.99 -14.38 -26.14
N ILE A 247 -11.92 -14.04 -25.43
CA ILE A 247 -10.94 -13.04 -25.86
C ILE A 247 -9.65 -13.79 -26.22
N GLU A 248 -9.22 -13.65 -27.47
CA GLU A 248 -7.89 -14.10 -27.89
C GLU A 248 -6.85 -13.13 -27.34
N VAL A 249 -5.93 -13.63 -26.54
CA VAL A 249 -4.82 -12.84 -25.98
C VAL A 249 -3.59 -13.09 -26.83
N GLU A 250 -2.91 -12.01 -27.21
CA GLU A 250 -1.70 -12.09 -28.02
C GLU A 250 -0.65 -12.98 -27.32
N ASN A 251 -0.22 -14.07 -27.98
CA ASN A 251 0.74 -15.05 -27.47
C ASN A 251 0.29 -15.93 -26.29
N ASN A 252 -0.99 -15.89 -25.89
CA ASN A 252 -1.51 -16.68 -24.77
C ASN A 252 -2.72 -17.53 -25.19
N LYS A 253 -3.11 -18.46 -24.31
CA LYS A 253 -4.36 -19.23 -24.51
C LYS A 253 -5.56 -18.27 -24.48
N PRO A 254 -6.61 -18.52 -25.27
CA PRO A 254 -7.82 -17.71 -25.22
C PRO A 254 -8.38 -17.73 -23.80
N ARG A 255 -8.76 -16.55 -23.31
CA ARG A 255 -9.35 -16.36 -21.98
C ARG A 255 -10.87 -16.23 -22.14
N ILE A 256 -11.61 -16.88 -21.24
CA ILE A 256 -13.07 -16.90 -21.27
C ILE A 256 -13.56 -15.98 -20.17
N PHE A 257 -14.47 -15.07 -20.52
CA PHE A 257 -15.06 -14.11 -19.59
C PHE A 257 -16.58 -14.26 -19.57
N ALA A 258 -17.15 -14.27 -18.36
CA ALA A 258 -18.54 -13.96 -18.13
C ALA A 258 -18.67 -12.44 -17.99
N VAL A 259 -19.47 -11.82 -18.85
CA VAL A 259 -19.57 -10.37 -18.98
C VAL A 259 -20.96 -9.92 -18.56
N SER A 260 -21.05 -9.06 -17.55
CA SER A 260 -22.30 -8.44 -17.13
C SER A 260 -22.29 -6.93 -17.37
N PHE A 261 -23.43 -6.43 -17.85
CA PHE A 261 -23.72 -5.01 -17.96
C PHE A 261 -24.36 -4.52 -16.66
N LYS A 262 -23.93 -3.35 -16.18
CA LYS A 262 -24.55 -2.68 -15.05
C LYS A 262 -25.05 -1.31 -15.49
N ASP A 263 -26.36 -1.11 -15.49
CA ASP A 263 -26.94 0.24 -15.61
C ASP A 263 -26.79 0.95 -14.26
N MET A 264 -26.03 2.05 -14.24
CA MET A 264 -25.70 2.76 -13.01
C MET A 264 -26.81 3.71 -12.57
N MET A 265 -27.80 3.98 -13.44
CA MET A 265 -28.92 4.90 -13.16
C MET A 265 -28.47 6.30 -12.69
N THR A 266 -27.21 6.68 -12.91
CA THR A 266 -26.61 7.95 -12.49
C THR A 266 -25.89 8.63 -13.64
N THR A 267 -25.84 9.97 -13.60
CA THR A 267 -25.08 10.76 -14.57
C THR A 267 -23.64 11.01 -14.13
N ALA A 268 -23.27 10.57 -12.93
CA ALA A 268 -21.92 10.60 -12.40
C ALA A 268 -21.24 9.24 -12.62
N ILE A 269 -19.90 9.24 -12.57
CA ILE A 269 -19.13 7.99 -12.46
C ILE A 269 -19.06 7.68 -10.97
N PRO A 270 -19.40 6.46 -10.52
CA PRO A 270 -19.40 6.11 -9.09
C PRO A 270 -17.97 5.87 -8.58
N VAL A 271 -16.98 6.58 -9.11
CA VAL A 271 -15.57 6.38 -8.82
C VAL A 271 -14.93 7.71 -8.47
N ALA A 272 -14.27 7.75 -7.31
CA ALA A 272 -13.50 8.89 -6.86
C ALA A 272 -12.07 8.44 -6.55
N ARG A 273 -11.08 9.22 -6.97
CA ARG A 273 -9.72 9.05 -6.46
C ARG A 273 -9.72 9.51 -5.01
N VAL A 274 -9.42 8.60 -4.08
CA VAL A 274 -9.40 8.88 -2.63
C VAL A 274 -7.99 9.17 -2.13
N GLY A 275 -6.98 8.66 -2.84
CA GLY A 275 -5.59 8.89 -2.49
C GLY A 275 -5.04 10.24 -2.94
N GLY A 276 -3.94 10.60 -2.28
CA GLY A 276 -2.99 11.60 -2.74
C GLY A 276 -3.28 13.02 -2.29
N ALA A 277 -2.27 13.66 -1.74
CA ALA A 277 -2.38 15.03 -1.24
C ALA A 277 -2.07 16.06 -2.34
N TYR A 278 -1.10 15.76 -3.20
CA TYR A 278 -0.60 16.71 -4.20
C TYR A 278 -0.53 16.06 -5.59
N PRO A 279 -0.72 16.84 -6.68
CA PRO A 279 -0.42 16.36 -8.02
C PRO A 279 1.06 16.05 -8.16
N ASP A 280 1.39 14.93 -8.81
CA ASP A 280 2.77 14.56 -9.09
C ASP A 280 3.35 15.49 -10.17
N PRO A 281 4.40 16.27 -9.90
CA PRO A 281 5.01 17.14 -10.90
C PRO A 281 5.66 16.36 -12.05
N GLU A 282 6.11 15.12 -11.82
CA GLU A 282 6.84 14.32 -12.80
C GLU A 282 5.91 13.72 -13.86
N THR A 283 4.70 13.33 -13.47
CA THR A 283 3.66 12.86 -14.40
C THR A 283 2.75 14.01 -14.85
N HIS A 284 3.15 15.26 -14.66
CA HIS A 284 2.35 16.46 -14.96
C HIS A 284 0.92 16.43 -14.35
N GLY A 285 0.77 15.82 -13.18
CA GLY A 285 -0.49 15.73 -12.43
C GLY A 285 -1.42 14.56 -12.80
N GLU A 286 -1.00 13.65 -13.68
CA GLU A 286 -1.76 12.41 -13.96
C GLU A 286 -1.89 11.51 -12.72
N THR A 287 -0.79 11.31 -11.99
CA THR A 287 -0.75 10.63 -10.68
C THR A 287 -0.73 11.66 -9.54
N ARG A 288 -0.85 11.15 -8.32
CA ARG A 288 -0.71 11.91 -7.08
C ARG A 288 0.43 11.35 -6.25
N ILE A 289 0.94 12.20 -5.39
CA ILE A 289 1.96 11.89 -4.39
C ILE A 289 1.40 12.07 -2.97
N GLY A 290 1.96 11.31 -2.04
CA GLY A 290 1.59 11.37 -0.63
C GLY A 290 2.15 12.63 0.07
N PRO A 291 1.66 12.96 1.28
CA PRO A 291 2.12 14.13 2.04
C PRO A 291 3.62 14.13 2.34
N LEU A 292 4.24 12.94 2.44
CA LEU A 292 5.64 12.77 2.83
C LEU A 292 6.62 12.80 1.66
N HIS A 293 6.13 12.84 0.41
CA HIS A 293 6.96 12.70 -0.78
C HIS A 293 8.07 13.76 -0.88
N PHE A 294 7.81 15.02 -0.50
CA PHE A 294 8.86 16.06 -0.56
C PHE A 294 9.99 15.84 0.44
N ALA A 295 9.73 15.09 1.51
CA ALA A 295 10.74 14.73 2.51
C ALA A 295 11.40 13.38 2.20
N GLU A 296 11.16 12.78 1.02
CA GLU A 296 11.56 11.40 0.71
C GLU A 296 13.05 11.15 1.00
N HIS A 297 13.90 11.99 0.44
CA HIS A 297 15.35 11.95 0.68
C HIS A 297 15.74 11.98 2.17
N GLN A 298 15.05 12.74 3.02
CA GLN A 298 15.36 12.86 4.45
C GLN A 298 15.02 11.57 5.20
N PHE A 299 13.90 10.95 4.86
CA PHE A 299 13.52 9.67 5.44
C PHE A 299 14.44 8.55 4.98
N HIS A 300 14.89 8.54 3.72
CA HIS A 300 15.92 7.63 3.24
C HIS A 300 17.23 7.76 4.02
N ASP A 301 17.69 9.00 4.25
CA ASP A 301 18.86 9.26 5.11
C ASP A 301 18.63 8.80 6.54
N LEU A 302 17.45 9.05 7.13
CA LEU A 302 17.09 8.59 8.46
C LEU A 302 17.07 7.07 8.59
N ILE A 303 16.48 6.35 7.63
CA ILE A 303 16.46 4.87 7.59
C ILE A 303 17.88 4.35 7.56
N ARG A 304 18.69 4.87 6.63
CA ARG A 304 20.10 4.51 6.51
C ARG A 304 20.84 4.75 7.82
N ASP A 305 20.87 5.99 8.31
CA ASP A 305 21.70 6.38 9.45
C ASP A 305 21.26 5.69 10.74
N LYS A 306 19.95 5.53 10.96
CA LYS A 306 19.40 4.80 12.10
C LYS A 306 19.81 3.33 12.10
N SER A 307 19.75 2.67 10.94
CA SER A 307 20.16 1.27 10.82
C SER A 307 21.63 1.06 11.21
N LEU A 308 22.50 2.05 10.90
CA LEU A 308 23.91 1.99 11.27
C LEU A 308 24.10 2.16 12.76
N VAL A 309 23.39 3.11 13.35
CA VAL A 309 23.44 3.35 14.80
C VAL A 309 22.94 2.12 15.56
N ASP A 310 21.88 1.47 15.10
CA ASP A 310 21.35 0.24 15.73
C ASP A 310 22.38 -0.89 15.72
N VAL A 311 22.98 -1.17 14.56
CA VAL A 311 24.02 -2.21 14.43
C VAL A 311 25.25 -1.86 15.27
N LEU A 312 25.72 -0.61 15.22
CA LEU A 312 26.86 -0.13 16.01
C LEU A 312 26.59 -0.27 17.50
N HIS A 313 25.40 0.13 17.95
CA HIS A 313 25.02 0.08 19.35
C HIS A 313 24.99 -1.36 19.86
N VAL A 314 24.41 -2.28 19.09
CA VAL A 314 24.30 -3.69 19.48
C VAL A 314 25.64 -4.42 19.44
N LEU A 315 26.46 -4.19 18.41
CA LEU A 315 27.71 -4.96 18.21
C LEU A 315 28.93 -4.38 18.92
N HIS A 316 29.01 -3.05 19.03
CA HIS A 316 30.24 -2.36 19.41
C HIS A 316 30.10 -1.48 20.66
N ALA A 317 28.91 -0.98 20.98
CA ALA A 317 28.74 -0.09 22.14
C ALA A 317 28.51 -0.84 23.46
N TYR A 318 28.03 -2.09 23.42
CA TYR A 318 28.03 -2.94 24.61
C TYR A 318 29.45 -3.44 24.89
N LEU A 319 29.98 -3.09 26.07
CA LEU A 319 31.24 -3.63 26.58
C LEU A 319 31.13 -5.16 26.64
N GLN A 320 31.69 -5.86 25.67
CA GLN A 320 31.49 -7.31 25.53
C GLN A 320 32.08 -8.09 26.72
N LYS A 321 33.13 -7.56 27.38
CA LYS A 321 33.70 -8.08 28.62
C LYS A 321 34.36 -6.96 29.41
N TYR A 322 34.09 -6.88 30.72
CA TYR A 322 35.08 -6.40 31.67
C TYR A 322 36.18 -7.47 31.74
N ALA A 323 37.20 -7.33 30.89
CA ALA A 323 38.42 -8.10 31.07
C ALA A 323 39.30 -7.30 32.03
N TYR A 324 39.54 -7.82 33.23
CA TYR A 324 40.65 -7.36 34.02
C TYR A 324 41.92 -7.63 33.21
N ALA A 325 42.77 -6.62 33.03
CA ALA A 325 44.09 -6.86 32.50
C ALA A 325 44.79 -7.89 33.42
N PRO A 326 45.49 -8.90 32.88
CA PRO A 326 46.26 -9.80 33.72
C PRO A 326 47.22 -8.99 34.58
N GLU A 327 47.40 -9.39 35.84
CA GLU A 327 48.35 -8.74 36.74
C GLU A 327 49.71 -8.64 36.06
N CYS A 328 50.28 -7.44 36.08
CA CYS A 328 51.55 -7.17 35.44
C CYS A 328 52.67 -7.85 36.23
N THR A 329 53.19 -8.97 35.72
CA THR A 329 54.27 -9.74 36.39
C THR A 329 55.68 -9.29 35.97
N TYR A 330 55.81 -8.12 35.36
CA TYR A 330 57.10 -7.62 34.91
C TYR A 330 57.93 -7.12 36.11
N GLU A 331 59.13 -7.67 36.26
CA GLU A 331 60.14 -7.23 37.22
C GLU A 331 61.37 -6.76 36.43
N ASP A 332 61.74 -5.49 36.59
CA ASP A 332 62.99 -4.95 36.06
C ASP A 332 64.17 -5.40 36.97
N PRO A 333 65.34 -5.79 36.41
CA PRO A 333 66.55 -6.05 37.19
C PRO A 333 66.97 -4.90 38.14
N ASN A 334 66.46 -3.68 37.94
CA ASN A 334 66.72 -2.51 38.79
C ASN A 334 65.66 -2.25 39.90
N LEU A 335 64.90 -3.28 40.32
CA LEU A 335 63.93 -3.26 41.44
C LEU A 335 62.58 -2.55 41.19
N SER A 336 62.27 -2.14 39.97
CA SER A 336 60.92 -1.64 39.64
C SER A 336 59.97 -2.83 39.40
N ARG A 337 59.03 -3.05 40.32
CA ARG A 337 57.94 -4.01 40.14
C ARG A 337 56.73 -3.27 39.57
N CYS A 338 56.12 -3.87 38.55
CA CYS A 338 54.86 -3.38 38.02
C CYS A 338 53.73 -3.67 39.02
N ASP A 339 53.09 -2.63 39.57
CA ASP A 339 51.95 -2.76 40.49
C ASP A 339 50.74 -2.05 39.88
N GLU A 340 49.60 -2.74 39.84
CA GLU A 340 48.35 -2.25 39.22
C GLU A 340 48.48 -1.67 37.79
N GLY A 341 49.50 -2.09 37.04
CA GLY A 341 49.77 -1.62 35.67
C GLY A 341 50.66 -0.38 35.56
N TYR A 342 51.26 0.07 36.67
CA TYR A 342 52.25 1.14 36.70
C TYR A 342 53.62 0.59 37.12
N LEU A 343 54.67 1.02 36.43
CA LEU A 343 56.06 0.83 36.88
C LEU A 343 56.33 1.90 37.94
N HIS A 344 56.38 1.49 39.21
CA HIS A 344 56.87 2.36 40.25
C HIS A 344 58.39 2.47 40.12
N ASP A 345 58.88 3.63 39.66
CA ASP A 345 60.28 3.97 39.84
C ASP A 345 60.53 4.07 41.35
N VAL A 346 61.51 3.30 41.82
CA VAL A 346 62.00 3.43 43.19
C VAL A 346 62.64 4.82 43.28
N GLU A 347 61.88 5.81 43.71
CA GLU A 347 62.43 7.11 44.09
C GLU A 347 63.48 6.83 45.17
N ASN A 348 64.76 6.94 44.78
CA ASN A 348 65.88 6.84 45.69
C ASN A 348 65.66 7.85 46.80
N GLY A 349 65.35 7.33 48.00
CA GLY A 349 65.27 8.11 49.23
C GLY A 349 66.54 8.94 49.37
N THR A 350 66.43 10.22 49.05
CA THR A 350 67.37 11.23 49.49
C THR A 350 66.76 11.83 50.74
N ASP A 351 67.23 11.32 51.87
CA ASP A 351 67.00 11.89 53.19
C ASP A 351 67.27 13.41 53.15
N HIS A 352 66.27 14.19 53.57
CA HIS A 352 66.43 15.57 54.02
C HIS A 352 65.88 15.73 55.42
#